data_AF-R5B089-F1
#
_entry.id   AF-R5B089-F1
#
_cell.length_a   1.000
_cell.length_b   1.000
_cell.length_c   1.000
_cell.angle_alpha   90.00
_cell.angle_beta   90.00
_cell.angle_gamma   90.00
#
_symmetry.space_group_name_H-M   'P 1'
#
loop_
_entity.id
_entity.type
_entity.pdbx_description
1 polymer ?
#
loop_
_entity_poly.entity_id
_entity_poly.type
_entity_poly.pdbx_seq_one_letter_code
_entity_poly.pdbx_strand_id
1 'polypeptide(L)' 'MKNICFQMSRKAWLALIAVLCMSMPALAQKITVTGTVLDPEGEPLIGASVVAQGAEGVGVSTNIDG' A
#
# COMPACT_ATOMS: atom_id res chain seq x y z
N MET A 1 -27.05 -34.16 19.42
CA MET A 1 -26.17 -33.15 18.81
C MET A 1 -27.09 -32.02 18.33
N LYS A 2 -27.02 -30.83 18.94
CA LYS A 2 -27.92 -29.72 18.59
C LYS A 2 -27.32 -29.00 17.39
N ASN A 3 -27.93 -29.21 16.23
CA ASN A 3 -27.53 -28.56 15.00
C ASN A 3 -27.85 -27.07 15.17
N ILE A 4 -26.83 -26.26 15.45
CA ILE A 4 -26.96 -24.80 15.38
C ILE A 4 -27.14 -24.46 13.90
N CYS A 5 -28.40 -24.38 13.49
CA CYS A 5 -28.73 -23.82 12.19
C CYS A 5 -28.71 -22.30 12.37
N PHE A 6 -27.57 -21.68 12.08
CA PHE A 6 -27.44 -20.22 12.05
C PHE A 6 -28.28 -19.72 10.87
N GLN A 7 -29.57 -19.50 11.10
CA GLN A 7 -30.45 -18.76 10.18
C GLN A 7 -29.97 -17.30 10.16
N MET A 8 -28.89 -17.07 9.42
CA MET A 8 -28.29 -15.76 9.18
C MET A 8 -29.35 -14.94 8.44
N SER A 9 -30.08 -14.09 9.16
CA SER A 9 -31.10 -13.22 8.57
C SER A 9 -30.50 -12.43 7.39
N ARG A 10 -31.30 -12.08 6.37
CA ARG A 10 -30.83 -11.29 5.21
C ARG A 10 -30.05 -10.03 5.62
N LYS A 11 -30.40 -9.44 6.77
CA LYS A 11 -29.71 -8.28 7.36
C LYS A 11 -28.29 -8.62 7.83
N ALA A 12 -28.07 -9.80 8.41
CA ALA A 12 -26.76 -10.24 8.85
C ALA A 12 -25.82 -10.59 7.67
N TRP A 13 -26.37 -11.11 6.57
CA TRP A 13 -25.62 -11.26 5.31
C TRP A 13 -25.21 -9.92 4.70
N LEU A 14 -26.11 -8.93 4.68
CA LEU A 14 -25.80 -7.58 4.20
C LEU A 14 -24.72 -6.91 5.07
N ALA A 15 -24.77 -7.08 6.39
CA ALA A 15 -23.75 -6.58 7.30
C ALA A 15 -22.38 -7.23 7.06
N LEU A 16 -22.34 -8.54 6.86
CA LEU A 16 -21.11 -9.27 6.55
C LEU A 16 -20.47 -8.78 5.24
N ILE A 17 -21.29 -8.60 4.19
CA ILE A 17 -20.82 -8.07 2.90
C ILE A 17 -20.29 -6.65 3.05
N ALA A 18 -21.00 -5.79 3.79
CA ALA A 18 -20.55 -4.41 4.04
C ALA A 18 -19.20 -4.35 4.75
N VAL A 19 -18.99 -5.18 5.78
CA VAL A 19 -17.70 -5.28 6.48
C VAL A 19 -16.60 -5.79 5.54
N LEU A 20 -16.90 -6.80 4.70
CA LEU A 20 -15.94 -7.31 3.74
C LEU A 20 -15.52 -6.24 2.71
N CYS A 21 -16.49 -5.50 2.17
CA CYS A 21 -16.24 -4.40 1.23
C CYS A 21 -15.45 -3.24 1.86
N MET A 22 -15.66 -2.94 3.14
CA MET A 22 -14.90 -1.91 3.86
C MET A 22 -13.44 -2.28 4.13
N SER A 23 -13.06 -3.56 4.04
CA SER A 23 -11.67 -4.00 4.23
C SER A 23 -10.77 -3.79 3.00
N MET A 24 -11.36 -3.71 1.80
CA MET A 24 -10.63 -3.51 0.53
C MET A 24 -9.81 -2.20 0.45
N PRO A 25 -10.30 -1.01 0.88
CA PRO A 25 -9.51 0.22 0.81
C PRO A 25 -8.28 0.24 1.73
N ALA A 26 -8.24 -0.56 2.80
CA ALA A 26 -7.09 -0.63 3.70
C ALA A 26 -5.85 -1.26 3.03
N LEU A 27 -6.05 -2.17 2.07
CA LEU A 27 -4.97 -2.81 1.31
C LEU A 27 -4.45 -1.94 0.15
N ALA A 28 -5.19 -0.89 -0.22
CA ALA A 28 -4.90 -0.08 -1.42
C ALA A 28 -4.02 1.16 -1.14
N GLN A 29 -3.55 1.35 0.10
CA GLN A 29 -2.77 2.53 0.49
C GLN A 29 -1.32 2.42 -0.02
N LYS A 30 -1.13 2.54 -1.34
CA LYS A 30 0.20 2.73 -1.94
C LYS A 30 0.63 4.17 -1.72
N ILE A 31 1.53 4.40 -0.77
CA ILE A 31 2.14 5.72 -0.56
C ILE A 31 3.26 5.87 -1.60
N THR A 32 3.13 6.86 -2.49
CA THR A 32 4.16 7.23 -3.45
C THR A 32 4.93 8.42 -2.91
N VAL A 33 6.22 8.22 -2.65
CA VAL A 33 7.14 9.32 -2.28
C VAL A 33 7.92 9.71 -3.52
N THR A 34 7.90 11.00 -3.85
CA THR A 34 8.66 11.57 -4.97
C THR A 34 9.64 12.61 -4.45
N GLY A 35 10.81 12.68 -5.06
CA GLY A 35 11.83 13.67 -4.77
C GLY A 35 12.96 13.56 -5.78
N THR A 36 13.87 14.54 -5.75
CA THR A 36 15.06 14.54 -6.60
C THR A 36 16.31 14.32 -5.77
N VAL A 37 17.28 13.58 -6.31
CA VAL A 37 18.60 13.41 -5.66
C VAL A 37 19.56 14.40 -6.28
N LEU A 38 20.08 15.30 -5.46
CA LEU A 38 21.06 16.31 -5.87
C LEU A 38 22.44 15.97 -5.30
N ASP A 39 23.47 16.37 -6.03
CA ASP A 39 24.85 16.34 -5.56
C ASP A 39 25.17 17.56 -4.66
N PRO A 40 26.40 17.66 -4.10
CA PRO A 40 26.80 18.81 -3.29
C PRO A 40 26.85 20.15 -4.03
N GLU A 41 26.89 20.14 -5.37
CA GLU A 41 26.96 21.31 -6.24
C GLU A 41 25.56 21.77 -6.71
N GLY A 42 24.53 20.96 -6.45
CA GLY A 42 23.13 21.22 -6.74
C GLY A 42 22.63 20.59 -8.05
N GLU A 43 23.41 19.71 -8.66
CA GLU A 43 23.07 19.03 -9.92
C GLU A 43 22.33 17.71 -9.68
N PRO A 44 21.36 17.33 -10.54
CA PRO A 44 20.63 16.08 -10.41
C PRO A 44 21.52 14.86 -10.67
N LEU A 45 21.49 13.90 -9.74
CA LEU A 45 22.32 12.71 -9.79
C LEU A 45 21.58 11.55 -10.44
N ILE A 46 22.07 11.13 -11.61
CA ILE A 46 21.51 10.03 -12.40
C ILE A 46 22.06 8.68 -11.92
N GLY A 47 21.20 7.68 -11.76
CA GLY A 47 21.62 6.30 -11.42
C GLY A 47 21.91 6.06 -9.94
N ALA A 48 21.55 6.98 -9.06
CA ALA A 48 21.65 6.82 -7.61
C ALA A 48 20.61 5.81 -7.10
N SER A 49 21.03 4.89 -6.24
CA SER A 49 20.14 3.93 -5.60
C SER A 49 19.49 4.54 -4.36
N VAL A 50 18.16 4.65 -4.40
CA VAL A 50 17.33 5.13 -3.29
C VAL A 50 16.60 3.93 -2.69
N VAL A 51 16.81 3.69 -1.40
CA VAL A 51 16.17 2.60 -0.66
C VAL A 51 15.31 3.20 0.45
N ALA A 52 14.08 2.74 0.58
CA ALA A 52 13.20 3.16 1.65
C ALA A 52 13.65 2.51 2.97
N GLN A 53 14.03 3.32 3.96
CA GLN A 53 14.44 2.82 5.27
C GLN A 53 13.29 2.06 5.93
N GLY A 54 13.57 0.83 6.40
CA GLY A 54 12.58 -0.05 7.03
C GLY A 54 11.69 -0.82 6.05
N ALA A 55 11.85 -0.67 4.73
CA ALA A 55 11.13 -1.41 3.71
C ALA A 55 12.10 -2.24 2.86
N GLU A 56 12.43 -3.44 3.34
CA GLU A 56 13.33 -4.36 2.64
C GLU A 56 12.81 -4.71 1.24
N GLY A 57 13.69 -4.67 0.23
CA GLY A 57 13.34 -4.94 -1.16
C GLY A 57 12.63 -3.79 -1.89
N VAL A 58 12.39 -2.65 -1.22
CA VAL A 58 11.81 -1.45 -1.84
C VAL A 58 12.91 -0.43 -2.13
N GLY A 59 13.31 -0.33 -3.40
CA GLY A 59 14.25 0.67 -3.86
C GLY A 59 14.05 1.02 -5.33
N VAL A 60 14.57 2.19 -5.72
CA VAL A 60 14.51 2.71 -7.09
C VAL A 60 15.87 3.32 -7.47
N SER A 61 16.11 3.44 -8.77
CA SER A 61 17.22 4.22 -9.30
C SER A 61 16.70 5.55 -9.81
N THR A 62 17.45 6.63 -9.57
CA THR A 62 17.15 7.96 -10.12
C THR A 62 17.24 7.99 -11.64
N ASN A 63 16.43 8.87 -12.25
CA ASN A 63 16.31 8.98 -13.71
C ASN A 63 17.22 10.11 -14.25
N ILE A 64 16.98 10.58 -15.48
CA ILE A 64 17.78 11.66 -16.10
C ILE A 64 17.60 13.02 -15.42
N ASP A 65 16.48 13.22 -14.73
CA ASP A 65 16.16 14.45 -14.00
C ASP A 65 16.57 14.37 -12.50
N GLY A 66 17.21 13.27 -12.10
CA GLY A 66 17.63 12.96 -10.74
C GLY A 66 16.53 12.28 -9.93
#